data_AF-E9FZT8-F1
#
_entry.id   AF-E9FZT8-F1
#
_cell.length_a   1.000
_cell.length_b   1.000
_cell.length_c   1.000
_cell.angle_alpha   90.00
_cell.angle_beta   90.00
_cell.angle_gamma   90.00
#
_symmetry.space_group_name_H-M   'P 1'
#
loop_
_entity.id
_entity.type
_entity.pdbx_description
1 polymer ?
#
loop_
_entity_poly.entity_id
_entity_poly.type
_entity_poly.pdbx_seq_one_letter_code
_entity_poly.pdbx_strand_id
1 'polypeptide(L)'
;MAAVCMTTVSARFWQVGDNGLVRWDYNCHFVGNVIDNKPSSGEQCGGICISNSQCTHFTHANGYCYLKRHTGNWRETDDTANTCGFIPGRSAQNERK
;
A
#
# COMPACT_ATOMS: atom_id res chain seq x y z
N MET A 1 -10.22 -39.56 4.59
CA MET A 1 -9.43 -38.65 3.76
C MET A 1 -9.51 -37.27 4.41
N ALA A 2 -8.42 -36.79 5.00
CA ALA A 2 -8.44 -35.53 5.74
C ALA A 2 -8.43 -34.35 4.77
N ALA A 3 -9.38 -33.43 4.95
CA ALA A 3 -9.43 -32.16 4.24
C ALA A 3 -8.33 -31.24 4.78
N VAL A 4 -7.39 -30.85 3.91
CA VAL A 4 -6.45 -29.77 4.21
C VAL A 4 -7.07 -28.50 3.62
N CYS A 5 -7.81 -27.74 4.43
CA CYS A 5 -8.13 -26.35 4.10
C CYS A 5 -6.83 -25.55 4.23
N MET A 6 -6.06 -25.47 3.15
CA MET A 6 -5.02 -24.45 3.04
C MET A 6 -5.75 -23.12 2.89
N THR A 7 -6.05 -22.46 4.01
CA THR A 7 -6.24 -21.01 3.98
C THR A 7 -4.88 -20.44 3.64
N THR A 8 -4.59 -20.29 2.34
CA THR A 8 -3.47 -19.48 1.92
C THR A 8 -3.74 -18.09 2.46
N VAL A 9 -3.15 -17.76 3.61
CA VAL A 9 -2.85 -16.38 3.95
C VAL A 9 -1.89 -15.98 2.84
N SER A 10 -2.42 -15.44 1.75
CA SER A 10 -1.62 -14.94 0.65
C SER A 10 -0.86 -13.75 1.22
N ALA A 11 0.38 -14.01 1.65
CA ALA A 11 1.36 -12.95 1.77
C ALA A 11 1.46 -12.35 0.37
N ARG A 12 0.83 -11.20 0.20
CA ARG A 12 0.76 -10.51 -1.08
C ARG A 12 2.17 -10.23 -1.56
N PHE A 13 2.45 -10.57 -2.82
CA PHE A 13 3.77 -10.36 -3.38
C PHE A 13 3.88 -8.91 -3.85
N TRP A 14 4.39 -8.06 -2.97
CA TRP A 14 4.56 -6.65 -3.24
C TRP A 14 5.58 -6.41 -4.36
N GLN A 15 5.15 -5.68 -5.39
CA GLN A 15 6.01 -5.19 -6.46
C GLN A 15 6.94 -4.12 -5.91
N VAL A 16 8.11 -3.99 -6.55
CA VAL A 16 9.15 -3.03 -6.16
C VAL A 16 9.11 -1.85 -7.12
N GLY A 17 8.93 -0.64 -6.58
CA GLY A 17 8.95 0.62 -7.32
C GLY A 17 10.03 1.58 -6.80
N ASP A 18 10.28 2.65 -7.55
CA ASP A 18 11.14 3.77 -7.15
C ASP A 18 12.51 3.32 -6.59
N ASN A 19 13.26 2.52 -7.35
CA ASN A 19 14.58 1.99 -6.94
C ASN A 19 14.59 1.23 -5.59
N GLY A 20 13.48 0.58 -5.23
CA GLY A 20 13.38 -0.16 -3.96
C GLY A 20 12.77 0.63 -2.82
N LEU A 21 12.46 1.90 -3.01
CA LEU A 21 11.90 2.77 -1.98
C LEU A 21 10.40 2.56 -1.77
N VAL A 22 9.71 1.98 -2.76
CA VAL A 22 8.25 1.76 -2.72
C VAL A 22 7.95 0.27 -2.89
N ARG A 23 7.01 -0.21 -2.07
CA ARG A 23 6.29 -1.46 -2.27
C ARG A 23 4.88 -1.14 -2.69
N TRP A 24 4.41 -1.73 -3.78
CA TRP A 24 3.07 -1.46 -4.29
C TRP A 24 2.51 -2.71 -4.95
N ASP A 25 1.19 -2.79 -5.10
CA ASP A 25 0.55 -3.80 -5.94
C ASP A 25 -0.91 -3.36 -6.25
N TYR A 26 -1.59 -4.09 -7.14
CA TYR A 26 -2.99 -3.88 -7.50
C TYR A 26 -3.97 -4.61 -6.57
N ASN A 27 -5.25 -4.25 -6.68
CA ASN A 27 -6.36 -4.89 -6.00
C ASN A 27 -6.34 -4.72 -4.48
N CYS A 28 -5.99 -3.52 -4.01
CA CYS A 28 -5.91 -3.26 -2.59
C CYS A 28 -6.24 -1.82 -2.22
N HIS A 29 -6.64 -1.67 -0.96
CA HIS A 29 -6.98 -0.39 -0.39
C HIS A 29 -6.51 -0.31 1.07
N PHE A 30 -6.03 0.87 1.47
CA PHE A 30 -5.74 1.15 2.86
C PHE A 30 -6.79 2.11 3.40
N VAL A 31 -7.51 1.72 4.45
CA VAL A 31 -8.65 2.51 4.94
C VAL A 31 -8.17 3.67 5.85
N GLY A 32 -8.75 4.86 5.66
CA GLY A 32 -8.57 6.01 6.55
C GLY A 32 -7.20 6.71 6.45
N ASN A 33 -6.87 7.51 7.47
CA ASN A 33 -5.57 8.16 7.69
C ASN A 33 -5.04 9.01 6.53
N VAL A 34 -5.93 9.55 5.68
CA VAL A 34 -5.56 10.42 4.56
C VAL A 34 -5.06 11.75 5.12
N ILE A 35 -3.84 12.13 4.76
CA ILE A 35 -3.23 13.42 5.12
C ILE A 35 -3.23 14.41 3.96
N ASP A 36 -3.25 13.91 2.72
CA ASP A 36 -3.30 14.73 1.52
C ASP A 36 -3.80 13.88 0.34
N ASN A 37 -4.29 14.53 -0.72
CA ASN A 37 -4.56 13.89 -1.99
C ASN A 37 -4.04 14.73 -3.17
N LYS A 38 -3.65 14.04 -4.24
CA LYS A 38 -3.16 14.68 -5.46
C LYS A 38 -3.68 13.93 -6.69
N PRO A 39 -4.10 14.65 -7.75
CA PRO A 39 -4.37 13.99 -9.03
C PRO A 39 -3.06 13.41 -9.58
N SER A 40 -3.08 12.13 -9.95
CA SER A 40 -1.91 11.44 -10.50
C SER A 40 -2.30 10.15 -11.23
N SER A 41 -1.38 9.53 -11.96
CA SER A 41 -1.50 8.11 -12.29
C SER A 41 -1.17 7.24 -11.06
N GLY A 42 -1.52 5.95 -11.12
CA GLY A 42 -1.21 4.99 -10.06
C GLY A 42 0.30 4.85 -9.85
N GLU A 43 1.06 4.76 -10.95
CA GLU A 43 2.52 4.64 -10.96
C GLU A 43 3.23 5.83 -10.28
N GLN A 44 2.67 7.05 -10.44
CA GLN A 44 3.23 8.26 -9.84
C GLN A 44 2.99 8.36 -8.33
N CYS A 45 2.03 7.61 -7.79
CA CYS A 45 1.59 7.75 -6.40
C CYS A 45 2.71 7.36 -5.40
N GLY A 46 3.57 6.41 -5.77
CA GLY A 46 4.77 6.03 -5.00
C GLY A 46 5.73 7.21 -4.82
N GLY A 47 6.16 7.84 -5.92
CA GLY A 47 7.02 9.02 -5.91
C GLY A 47 6.41 10.21 -5.17
N ILE A 48 5.09 10.43 -5.31
CA ILE A 48 4.37 11.47 -4.56
C ILE A 48 4.44 11.20 -3.05
N CYS A 49 4.25 9.95 -2.62
CA CYS A 49 4.39 9.57 -1.21
C CYS A 49 5.84 9.70 -0.72
N ILE A 50 6.84 9.36 -1.55
CA ILE A 50 8.26 9.58 -1.19
C ILE A 50 8.53 11.07 -0.91
N SER A 51 8.04 11.95 -1.79
CA SER A 51 8.22 13.41 -1.69
C SER A 51 7.61 14.01 -0.42
N ASN A 52 6.49 13.46 0.05
CA ASN A 52 5.89 13.85 1.32
C ASN A 52 6.49 13.05 2.49
N SER A 53 7.36 13.68 3.29
CA SER A 53 8.04 13.02 4.41
C SER A 53 7.11 12.42 5.48
N GLN A 54 5.86 12.90 5.56
CA GLN A 54 4.84 12.40 6.48
C GLN A 54 4.08 11.19 5.93
N CYS A 55 4.16 10.93 4.62
CA CYS A 55 3.49 9.80 3.99
C CYS A 55 4.23 8.50 4.30
N THR A 56 3.47 7.53 4.82
CA THR A 56 3.97 6.18 5.09
C THR A 56 3.43 5.18 4.06
N HIS A 57 2.19 5.38 3.65
CA HIS A 57 1.49 4.54 2.67
C HIS A 57 0.52 5.35 1.83
N PHE A 58 0.04 4.75 0.75
CA PHE A 58 -0.82 5.41 -0.21
C PHE A 58 -1.85 4.45 -0.81
N THR A 59 -2.94 5.02 -1.27
CA THR A 59 -3.90 4.34 -2.14
C THR A 59 -4.17 5.24 -3.33
N HIS A 60 -4.06 4.70 -4.53
CA HIS A 60 -4.53 5.32 -5.74
C HIS A 60 -5.92 4.80 -6.09
N ALA A 61 -6.87 5.72 -6.24
CA ALA A 61 -8.26 5.45 -6.56
C ALA A 61 -8.83 6.58 -7.42
N ASN A 62 -9.58 6.25 -8.47
CA ASN A 62 -10.30 7.22 -9.32
C ASN A 62 -9.43 8.37 -9.86
N GLY A 63 -8.15 8.11 -10.19
CA GLY A 63 -7.22 9.12 -10.71
C GLY A 63 -6.58 10.02 -9.65
N TYR A 64 -6.76 9.69 -8.36
CA TYR A 64 -6.16 10.41 -7.24
C TYR A 64 -5.27 9.50 -6.41
N CYS A 65 -4.10 10.01 -6.04
CA CYS A 65 -3.23 9.45 -5.02
C CYS A 65 -3.63 10.01 -3.67
N TYR A 66 -4.09 9.14 -2.77
CA TYR A 66 -4.40 9.45 -1.39
C TYR A 66 -3.19 9.10 -0.54
N LEU A 67 -2.47 10.13 -0.07
CA LEU A 67 -1.33 10.00 0.81
C LEU A 67 -1.84 9.76 2.22
N LYS A 68 -1.27 8.77 2.90
CA LYS A 68 -1.71 8.36 4.23
C LYS A 68 -0.55 8.29 5.20
N ARG A 69 -0.86 8.56 6.47
CA ARG A 69 0.10 8.48 7.56
C ARG A 69 -0.44 7.65 8.70
N HIS A 70 0.26 6.58 9.02
CA HIS A 70 -0.01 5.78 10.21
C HIS A 70 1.28 5.15 10.73
N THR A 71 1.49 5.19 12.05
CA THR A 71 2.68 4.65 12.72
C THR A 71 2.45 3.31 13.42
N GLY A 72 1.18 2.88 13.56
CA GLY A 72 0.80 1.56 14.11
C GLY A 72 0.38 0.55 13.04
N ASN A 73 -0.37 -0.49 13.41
CA ASN A 73 -0.93 -1.47 12.47
C ASN A 73 -2.09 -0.85 11.66
N TRP A 74 -1.91 -0.71 10.36
CA TRP A 74 -2.96 -0.27 9.43
C TRP A 74 -3.39 -1.47 8.58
N ARG A 75 -4.69 -1.56 8.31
CA ARG A 75 -5.29 -2.70 7.61
C ARG A 75 -5.37 -2.41 6.12
N GLU A 76 -4.80 -3.34 5.38
CA GLU A 76 -5.11 -3.56 3.98
C GLU A 76 -6.49 -4.22 3.87
N THR A 77 -7.25 -3.83 2.86
CA THR A 77 -8.45 -4.54 2.40
C THR A 77 -8.29 -4.86 0.93
N ASP A 78 -8.69 -6.06 0.53
CA ASP A 78 -8.76 -6.45 -0.88
C ASP A 78 -9.79 -5.58 -1.60
N ASP A 79 -9.34 -4.88 -2.65
CA ASP A 79 -10.18 -3.95 -3.39
C ASP A 79 -9.71 -3.86 -4.85
N THR A 80 -10.44 -4.53 -5.74
CA THR A 80 -10.08 -4.68 -7.15
C THR A 80 -10.09 -3.38 -7.96
N ALA A 81 -10.65 -2.30 -7.42
CA ALA A 81 -10.69 -1.01 -8.11
C ALA A 81 -9.45 -0.14 -7.82
N ASN A 82 -8.64 -0.53 -6.83
CA ASN A 82 -7.63 0.35 -6.24
C ASN A 82 -6.22 -0.24 -6.34
N THR A 83 -5.25 0.66 -6.40
CA THR A 83 -3.83 0.34 -6.28
C THR A 83 -3.35 0.90 -4.96
N CYS A 84 -2.46 0.21 -4.25
CA CYS A 84 -1.95 0.72 -3.00
C CYS A 84 -0.49 0.34 -2.82
N GLY A 85 0.19 1.08 -1.96
CA GLY A 85 1.58 0.81 -1.65
C GLY A 85 2.05 1.56 -0.41
N PHE A 86 3.30 1.31 -0.04
CA PHE A 86 3.94 1.87 1.13
C PHE A 86 5.43 2.01 0.97
N ILE A 87 6.00 2.85 1.82
CA ILE A 87 7.43 3.13 1.88
C ILE A 87 8.01 2.28 3.01
N PRO A 88 8.81 1.22 2.75
CA PRO A 88 9.32 0.33 3.80
C PRO A 88 10.11 1.06 4.88
N GLY A 89 10.87 2.10 4.50
CA GLY A 89 11.64 2.91 5.46
C GLY A 89 10.79 3.82 6.37
N ARG A 90 9.47 3.93 6.13
CA ARG A 90 8.55 4.79 6.89
C ARG A 90 7.33 4.04 7.41
N SER A 91 7.11 2.82 6.93
CA SER A 91 5.98 1.98 7.27
C SER A 91 6.45 0.77 8.04
N ALA A 92 5.85 0.53 9.20
CA ALA A 92 6.04 -0.69 9.98
C ALA A 92 5.43 -1.95 9.32
N GLN A 93 5.14 -1.91 8.01
CA GLN A 93 4.67 -3.07 7.26
C GLN A 93 5.77 -4.08 6.90
N ASN A 94 6.98 -3.89 7.43
CA ASN A 94 8.02 -4.91 7.35
C ASN A 94 7.91 -5.89 8.52
N GLU A 95 7.80 -7.17 8.17
CA GLU A 95 8.10 -8.34 8.99
C GLU A 95 6.95 -8.93 9.83
N ARG A 96 5.94 -9.51 9.14
CA ARG A 96 5.44 -10.82 9.58
C ARG A 96 6.60 -11.81 9.46
N LYS A 97 7.40 -11.89 10.53
CA LYS A 97 8.30 -13.01 10.80
C LYS A 97 7.48 -14.27 11.11
#